data_AF-A0A928R4K2-F1
#
_entry.id   AF-A0A928R4K2-F1
#
_cell.length_a   1.000
_cell.length_b   1.000
_cell.length_c   1.000
_cell.angle_alpha   90.00
_cell.angle_beta   90.00
_cell.angle_gamma   90.00
#
_symmetry.space_group_name_H-M   'P 1'
#
loop_
_entity.id
_entity.type
_entity.pdbx_description
1 polymer ?
#
loop_
_entity_poly.entity_id
_entity_poly.type
_entity_poly.pdbx_seq_one_letter_code
_entity_poly.pdbx_strand_id
1 'polypeptide(L)'
;MIYRKSECCITPDELLSEDIKTDGNYGERRYEMKKDDDDCCREMTCPNENLSRRLSELQFAAIDLNLYLDTHPCDEEALAMFKKVCKTLESAKYDYVKKHGPLKACDSSDKMPFEWASDEYKWPWEK
;
A
#
# COMPACT_ATOMS: atom_id res chain seq x y z
N MET A 1 20.34 27.38 7.60
CA MET A 1 19.30 26.46 8.10
C MET A 1 18.94 25.53 6.96
N ILE A 2 19.28 24.26 7.12
CA ILE A 2 19.11 23.18 6.12
C ILE A 2 17.65 22.75 6.16
N TYR A 3 16.86 23.18 5.18
CA TYR A 3 15.51 22.65 4.98
C TYR A 3 15.64 21.27 4.33
N ARG A 4 15.34 20.20 5.09
CA ARG A 4 15.17 18.85 4.53
C ARG A 4 13.89 18.85 3.69
N LYS A 5 14.01 18.90 2.37
CA LYS A 5 12.95 18.48 1.46
C LYS A 5 12.83 16.97 1.53
N SER A 6 11.86 16.47 2.28
CA SER A 6 11.30 15.13 2.08
C SER A 6 10.19 15.26 1.05
N GLU A 7 10.55 15.30 -0.23
CA GLU A 7 9.61 15.30 -1.36
C GLU A 7 9.83 14.00 -2.14
N CYS A 8 9.30 12.88 -1.63
CA CYS A 8 8.93 11.77 -2.51
C CYS A 8 7.50 12.04 -2.97
N CYS A 9 7.19 11.72 -4.23
CA CYS A 9 5.92 11.97 -4.93
C CYS A 9 5.84 13.33 -5.65
N ILE A 10 6.57 13.51 -6.75
CA ILE A 10 6.11 14.40 -7.82
C ILE A 10 5.00 13.63 -8.55
N THR A 11 3.76 14.13 -8.52
CA THR A 11 2.68 13.60 -9.36
C THR A 11 2.84 14.16 -10.78
N PRO A 12 2.76 13.34 -11.84
CA PRO A 12 2.72 13.86 -13.19
C PRO A 12 1.28 14.30 -13.52
N ASP A 13 0.97 15.56 -13.23
CA ASP A 13 -0.21 16.22 -13.80
C ASP A 13 0.26 17.40 -14.66
N GLU A 14 0.65 17.10 -15.89
CA GLU A 14 0.78 18.08 -16.97
C GLU A 14 0.65 17.35 -18.33
N LEU A 15 -0.52 16.73 -18.54
CA LEU A 15 -1.00 16.47 -19.89
C LEU A 15 -1.64 17.77 -20.41
N LEU A 16 -1.31 18.12 -21.65
CA LEU A 16 -1.83 19.23 -22.45
C LEU A 16 -1.07 20.56 -22.32
N SER A 17 0.10 20.62 -22.96
CA SER A 17 0.30 21.72 -23.90
C SER A 17 0.61 21.13 -25.28
N GLU A 18 -0.22 21.54 -26.22
CA GLU A 18 -0.28 21.10 -27.60
C GLU A 18 0.92 21.68 -28.35
N ASP A 19 1.61 20.84 -29.13
CA ASP A 19 2.27 21.26 -30.36
C ASP A 19 2.54 20.01 -31.22
N ILE A 20 1.48 19.51 -31.87
CA ILE A 20 1.62 18.53 -32.95
C ILE A 20 2.10 19.28 -34.19
N LYS A 21 3.42 19.27 -34.46
CA LYS A 21 3.95 19.61 -35.78
C LYS A 21 4.03 18.33 -36.61
N THR A 22 3.06 18.15 -37.50
CA THR A 22 2.99 17.02 -38.43
C THR A 22 3.92 17.25 -39.62
N ASP A 23 5.19 16.89 -39.46
CA ASP A 23 6.10 16.79 -40.62
C ASP A 23 6.41 15.32 -40.83
N GLY A 24 5.70 14.74 -41.80
CA GLY A 24 5.72 13.32 -42.09
C GLY A 24 7.10 12.79 -42.42
N ASN A 25 7.58 11.86 -41.60
CA ASN A 25 8.47 10.78 -42.01
C ASN A 25 8.49 9.72 -40.88
N TYR A 26 7.90 8.54 -41.13
CA TYR A 26 7.99 7.38 -40.23
C TYR A 26 9.43 6.81 -40.31
N GLY A 27 10.38 7.55 -39.76
CA GLY A 27 11.78 7.16 -39.66
C GLY A 27 12.03 6.39 -38.36
N GLU A 28 12.54 5.17 -38.52
CA GLU A 28 12.94 4.23 -37.48
C GLU A 28 13.65 4.91 -36.29
N ARG A 29 12.94 5.05 -35.17
CA ARG A 29 13.58 5.35 -33.89
C ARG A 29 13.99 4.04 -33.23
N ARG A 30 15.24 3.64 -33.46
CA ARG A 30 15.93 2.68 -32.61
C ARG A 30 16.00 3.29 -31.22
N TYR A 31 15.15 2.83 -30.30
CA TYR A 31 15.19 3.26 -28.91
C TYR A 31 16.52 2.85 -28.30
N GLU A 32 17.47 3.78 -28.25
CA GLU A 32 18.59 3.67 -27.32
C GLU A 32 18.04 3.99 -25.94
N MET A 33 17.78 2.93 -25.16
CA MET A 33 17.54 3.03 -23.73
C MET A 33 18.78 3.69 -23.11
N LYS A 34 18.69 4.98 -22.82
CA LYS A 34 19.61 5.61 -21.89
C LYS A 34 19.52 4.82 -20.60
N LYS A 35 20.65 4.24 -20.17
CA LYS A 35 20.80 3.80 -18.79
C LYS A 35 20.88 5.08 -17.97
N ASP A 36 19.72 5.67 -17.72
CA ASP A 36 19.59 6.64 -16.66
C ASP A 36 19.69 5.79 -15.38
N ASP A 37 20.87 5.86 -14.77
CA ASP A 37 21.25 5.17 -13.53
C ASP A 37 20.49 5.76 -12.31
N ASP A 38 19.17 5.94 -12.45
CA ASP A 38 18.22 6.33 -11.39
C ASP A 38 17.40 5.11 -10.98
N ASP A 39 18.11 4.04 -10.61
CA ASP A 39 17.54 2.82 -10.06
C ASP A 39 17.15 3.02 -8.59
N CYS A 40 16.15 3.88 -8.34
CA CYS A 40 15.47 3.94 -7.05
C CYS A 40 14.45 2.79 -6.88
N CYS A 41 14.17 2.01 -7.94
CA CYS A 41 13.03 1.10 -7.99
C CYS A 41 13.37 -0.40 -7.90
N ARG A 42 14.63 -0.82 -7.80
CA ARG A 42 14.97 -2.25 -7.73
C ARG A 42 14.90 -2.88 -6.34
N GLU A 43 14.90 -2.08 -5.27
CA GLU A 43 14.51 -2.53 -3.93
C GLU A 43 13.43 -1.60 -3.37
N MET A 44 12.24 -1.72 -3.95
CA MET A 44 11.05 -0.97 -3.56
C MET A 44 10.46 -1.53 -2.26
N THR A 45 10.88 -0.97 -1.12
CA THR A 45 10.01 -0.93 0.06
C THR A 45 10.12 0.43 0.74
N CYS A 46 9.11 1.29 0.57
CA CYS A 46 9.00 2.43 1.47
C CYS A 46 8.60 1.92 2.88
N PRO A 47 9.05 2.54 3.98
CA PRO A 47 8.83 2.01 5.33
C PRO A 47 7.35 1.81 5.70
N ASN A 48 6.44 2.57 5.10
CA ASN A 48 4.99 2.50 5.36
C ASN A 48 4.26 1.46 4.49
N GLU A 49 4.71 1.21 3.26
CA GLU A 49 4.16 0.14 2.40
C GLU A 49 4.32 -1.25 3.02
N ASN A 50 5.33 -1.41 3.87
CA ASN A 50 5.60 -2.68 4.54
C ASN A 50 4.45 -3.11 5.48
N LEU A 51 3.78 -2.18 6.15
CA LEU A 51 2.72 -2.49 7.12
C LEU A 51 1.39 -2.82 6.43
N SER A 52 0.97 -2.00 5.46
CA SER A 52 -0.24 -2.27 4.68
C SER A 52 -0.11 -3.57 3.89
N ARG A 53 1.02 -3.78 3.20
CA ARG A 53 1.29 -5.01 2.46
C ARG A 53 1.29 -6.22 3.37
N ARG A 54 1.97 -6.15 4.52
CA ARG A 54 2.01 -7.26 5.48
C ARG A 54 0.61 -7.62 6.00
N LEU A 55 -0.22 -6.60 6.24
CA LEU A 55 -1.61 -6.78 6.64
C LEU A 55 -2.40 -7.55 5.57
N SER A 56 -2.28 -7.14 4.31
CA SER A 56 -2.95 -7.79 3.18
C SER A 56 -2.49 -9.23 2.97
N GLU A 57 -1.18 -9.49 3.05
CA GLU A 57 -0.62 -10.84 2.96
C GLU A 57 -1.18 -11.77 4.04
N LEU A 58 -1.22 -11.30 5.29
CA LEU A 58 -1.75 -12.07 6.40
C LEU A 58 -3.26 -12.30 6.26
N GLN A 59 -4.01 -11.32 5.77
CA GLN A 59 -5.46 -11.46 5.51
C GLN A 59 -5.72 -12.52 4.45
N PHE A 60 -4.97 -12.47 3.35
CA PHE A 60 -5.06 -13.46 2.29
C PHE A 60 -4.73 -14.87 2.82
N ALA A 61 -3.63 -15.02 3.55
CA ALA A 61 -3.24 -16.31 4.12
C ALA A 61 -4.28 -16.88 5.10
N ALA A 62 -4.92 -16.03 5.90
CA ALA A 62 -5.98 -16.46 6.80
C ALA A 62 -7.21 -16.99 6.04
N ILE A 63 -7.62 -16.29 4.97
CA ILE A 63 -8.76 -16.70 4.13
C ILE A 63 -8.44 -18.02 3.42
N ASP A 64 -7.24 -18.15 2.84
CA ASP A 64 -6.81 -19.33 2.12
C ASP A 64 -6.77 -20.58 3.03
N LEU A 65 -6.19 -20.44 4.22
CA LEU A 65 -6.17 -21.52 5.22
C LEU A 65 -7.57 -21.88 5.72
N ASN A 66 -8.47 -20.91 5.87
CA ASN A 66 -9.86 -21.19 6.23
C ASN A 66 -10.56 -22.02 5.15
N LEU A 67 -10.39 -21.63 3.88
CA LEU A 67 -10.97 -22.35 2.74
C LEU A 67 -10.39 -23.77 2.62
N TYR A 68 -9.09 -23.94 2.88
CA TYR A 68 -8.47 -25.26 2.92
C TYR A 68 -9.08 -26.13 4.03
N LEU A 69 -9.26 -25.58 5.24
CA LEU A 69 -9.84 -26.29 6.38
C LEU A 69 -11.30 -26.70 6.19
N ASP A 70 -12.07 -25.98 5.36
CA ASP A 70 -13.44 -26.39 4.98
C ASP A 70 -13.45 -27.77 4.30
N THR A 71 -12.38 -28.10 3.58
CA THR A 71 -12.21 -29.40 2.90
C THR A 71 -11.42 -30.43 3.71
N HIS A 72 -10.56 -29.99 4.64
CA HIS A 72 -9.70 -30.83 5.48
C HIS A 72 -9.84 -30.48 6.97
N PRO A 73 -10.99 -30.75 7.61
CA PRO A 73 -11.27 -30.30 8.98
C PRO A 73 -10.44 -31.02 10.07
N CYS A 74 -9.82 -32.15 9.74
CA CYS A 74 -8.99 -32.94 10.67
C CYS A 74 -7.48 -32.68 10.53
N ASP A 75 -7.07 -31.72 9.67
CA ASP A 75 -5.67 -31.35 9.51
C ASP A 75 -5.23 -30.42 10.66
N GLU A 76 -4.58 -31.02 11.66
CA GLU A 76 -4.10 -30.31 12.85
C GLU A 76 -3.01 -29.27 12.54
N GLU A 77 -2.19 -29.52 11.52
CA GLU A 77 -1.10 -28.63 11.12
C GLU A 77 -1.66 -27.37 10.47
N ALA A 78 -2.59 -27.52 9.52
CA ALA A 78 -3.30 -26.40 8.90
C ALA A 78 -4.07 -25.57 9.94
N LEU A 79 -4.70 -26.21 10.92
CA LEU A 79 -5.40 -25.52 12.01
C LEU A 79 -4.44 -24.72 12.91
N ALA A 80 -3.28 -25.29 13.23
CA ALA A 80 -2.25 -24.60 14.00
C ALA A 80 -1.69 -23.38 13.23
N MET A 81 -1.45 -23.53 11.92
CA MET A 81 -1.04 -22.44 11.05
C MET A 81 -2.09 -21.34 10.98
N PHE A 82 -3.36 -21.69 10.78
CA PHE A 82 -4.48 -20.73 10.75
C PHE A 82 -4.53 -19.90 12.04
N LYS A 83 -4.48 -20.55 13.20
CA LYS A 83 -4.45 -19.85 14.51
C LYS A 83 -3.24 -18.91 14.63
N LYS A 84 -2.07 -19.33 14.17
CA LYS A 84 -0.85 -18.51 14.19
C LYS A 84 -0.98 -17.29 13.27
N VAL A 85 -1.52 -17.46 12.07
CA VAL A 85 -1.78 -16.36 11.12
C VAL A 85 -2.78 -15.38 11.72
N CYS A 86 -3.89 -15.85 12.28
CA CYS A 86 -4.88 -14.99 12.94
C CYS A 86 -4.28 -14.14 14.06
N LYS A 87 -3.47 -14.74 14.95
CA LYS A 87 -2.78 -13.99 16.01
C LYS A 87 -1.81 -12.94 15.47
N THR A 88 -1.07 -13.30 14.42
CA THR A 88 -0.11 -12.37 13.77
C THR A 88 -0.84 -11.23 13.08
N LEU A 89 -1.98 -11.52 12.45
CA LEU A 89 -2.84 -10.57 11.78
C LEU A 89 -3.46 -9.56 12.76
N GLU A 90 -3.88 -10.00 13.94
CA GLU A 90 -4.35 -9.10 15.01
C GLU A 90 -3.25 -8.13 15.47
N SER A 91 -2.03 -8.63 15.69
CA SER A 91 -0.88 -7.78 16.02
C SER A 91 -0.57 -6.77 14.91
N ALA A 92 -0.57 -7.21 13.65
CA ALA A 92 -0.32 -6.33 12.52
C ALA A 92 -1.41 -5.27 12.35
N LYS A 93 -2.68 -5.62 12.61
CA LYS A 93 -3.80 -4.65 12.65
C LYS A 93 -3.58 -3.61 13.73
N TYR A 94 -3.18 -4.02 14.93
CA TYR A 94 -2.90 -3.10 16.03
C TYR A 94 -1.79 -2.11 15.66
N ASP A 95 -0.68 -2.61 15.11
CA ASP A 95 0.45 -1.76 14.70
C ASP A 95 0.07 -0.80 13.56
N TYR A 96 -0.77 -1.27 12.63
CA TYR A 96 -1.30 -0.44 11.56
C TYR A 96 -2.18 0.69 12.11
N VAL A 97 -3.17 0.35 12.95
CA VAL A 97 -4.12 1.32 13.51
C VAL A 97 -3.40 2.39 14.33
N LYS A 98 -2.41 1.97 15.14
CA LYS A 98 -1.60 2.89 15.94
C LYS A 98 -0.85 3.93 15.09
N LYS A 99 -0.50 3.60 13.84
CA LYS A 99 0.28 4.47 12.95
C LYS A 99 -0.56 5.25 11.94
N HIS A 100 -1.66 4.66 11.48
CA HIS A 100 -2.45 5.17 10.36
C HIS A 100 -3.88 5.57 10.75
N GLY A 101 -4.28 5.33 11.99
CA GLY A 101 -5.65 5.58 12.46
C GLY A 101 -6.56 4.35 12.34
N PRO A 102 -7.81 4.47 12.80
CA PRO A 102 -8.76 3.35 12.85
C PRO A 102 -9.00 2.74 11.46
N LEU A 103 -9.02 1.40 11.38
CA LEU A 103 -9.33 0.66 10.14
C LEU A 103 -10.84 0.56 9.87
N LYS A 104 -11.64 0.64 10.93
CA LYS A 104 -13.11 0.64 10.88
C LYS A 104 -13.63 1.76 11.76
N ALA A 105 -14.78 2.31 11.41
CA ALA A 105 -15.45 3.33 12.22
C ALA A 105 -15.73 2.87 13.66
N CYS A 106 -15.96 1.56 13.88
CA CYS A 106 -16.15 1.00 15.21
C CYS A 106 -14.87 0.87 16.04
N ASP A 107 -13.70 0.98 15.41
CA ASP A 107 -12.40 0.87 16.07
C ASP A 107 -11.87 2.24 16.52
N SER A 108 -12.62 3.33 16.26
CA SER A 108 -12.27 4.69 16.68
C SER A 108 -12.38 4.84 18.19
N SER A 109 -11.55 5.71 18.77
CA SER A 109 -11.71 6.08 20.18
C SER A 109 -13.00 6.88 20.45
N ASP A 110 -13.54 6.76 21.67
CA ASP A 110 -14.72 7.51 22.14
C ASP A 110 -14.43 9.02 22.38
N LYS A 111 -13.40 9.55 21.71
CA LYS A 111 -12.96 10.94 21.85
C LYS A 111 -13.72 11.85 20.90
N MET A 112 -13.81 13.12 21.28
CA MET A 112 -14.33 14.20 20.43
C MET A 112 -13.17 15.10 19.97
N PRO A 113 -13.09 15.47 18.68
CA PRO A 113 -14.00 15.07 17.60
C PRO A 113 -13.87 13.58 17.24
N PHE A 114 -14.93 13.01 16.66
CA PHE A 114 -15.00 11.60 16.26
C PHE A 114 -13.79 11.25 15.39
N GLU A 115 -12.91 10.37 15.88
CA GLU A 115 -11.59 10.12 15.29
C GLU A 115 -11.67 9.62 13.83
N TRP A 116 -12.71 8.86 13.49
CA TRP A 116 -12.94 8.39 12.12
C TRP A 116 -13.31 9.52 11.13
N ALA A 117 -13.82 10.64 11.64
CA ALA A 117 -14.19 11.82 10.85
C ALA A 117 -13.24 13.00 11.09
N SER A 118 -12.08 12.78 11.72
CA SER A 118 -11.13 13.86 11.99
C SER A 118 -10.27 14.16 10.76
N ASP A 119 -9.93 15.43 10.58
CA ASP A 119 -9.03 15.91 9.51
C ASP A 119 -7.59 15.37 9.65
N GLU A 120 -7.26 14.76 10.80
CA GLU A 120 -5.93 14.16 11.04
C GLU A 120 -5.68 12.93 10.17
N TYR A 121 -6.76 12.26 9.72
CA TYR A 121 -6.70 11.08 8.86
C TYR A 121 -7.40 11.35 7.53
N LYS A 122 -7.03 12.45 6.85
CA LYS A 122 -7.57 12.79 5.53
C LYS A 122 -7.61 11.57 4.62
N TRP A 123 -8.81 11.26 4.14
CA TRP A 123 -9.00 10.17 3.21
C TRP A 123 -8.10 10.38 1.98
N PRO A 124 -7.48 9.33 1.43
CA PRO A 124 -6.55 9.47 0.31
C PRO A 124 -7.11 10.20 -0.92
N TRP A 125 -8.44 10.26 -1.07
CA TRP A 125 -9.15 10.93 -2.16
C TRP A 125 -9.65 12.35 -1.82
N GLU A 126 -9.63 12.77 -0.56
CA GLU A 126 -9.99 14.13 -0.15
C GLU A 126 -8.73 15.01 -0.18
N LYS A 127 -8.45 15.61 -1.35
CA LYS A 127 -7.39 16.61 -1.54
C LYS A 127 -7.90 18.02 -1.21
#